data_AF-A0AAV4E2T0-F1
#
_entry.id   AF-A0AAV4E2T0-F1
#
_cell.length_a   1.000
_cell.length_b   1.000
_cell.length_c   1.000
_cell.angle_alpha   90.00
_cell.angle_beta   90.00
_cell.angle_gamma   90.00
#
_symmetry.space_group_name_H-M   'P 1'
#
loop_
_entity.id
_entity.type
_entity.pdbx_description
1 polymer ?
#
loop_
_entity_poly.entity_id
_entity_poly.type
_entity_poly.pdbx_seq_one_letter_code
_entity_poly.pdbx_strand_id
1 'polypeptide(L)'
;LEGEGWIDPWSLLRAFKQKNISLGTKYVHGELINFEFLTKQDHGAGDRNLRLDSGVIRAKDGSEHEIRFCVVVNCAGPWAADVAELAKIGLGDEELVFPLPVEPRKRFVYVVHCPQGPMLDFPFTVDQSGLYVRREGYGGHYICGKSPSEEQEPDIANFEVDYDFYDEELWPSLARRIPAFNNSK
;
A
#
# COMPACT_ATOMS: atom_id res chain seq x y z
N LEU A 1 23.39 -2.55 16.23
CA LEU A 1 22.07 -2.76 15.61
C LEU A 1 22.23 -3.97 14.70
N GLU A 2 21.78 -5.15 15.15
CA GLU A 2 21.78 -6.37 14.35
C GLU A 2 20.32 -6.77 14.12
N GLY A 3 19.94 -7.10 12.88
CA GLY A 3 18.57 -7.53 12.53
C GLY A 3 17.65 -6.48 11.90
N GLU A 4 18.15 -5.28 11.59
CA GLU A 4 17.39 -4.21 10.94
C GLU A 4 17.99 -3.84 9.57
N GLY A 5 17.17 -3.26 8.69
CA GLY A 5 17.63 -2.81 7.38
C GLY A 5 16.50 -2.61 6.39
N TRP A 6 16.82 -2.85 5.12
CA TRP A 6 15.85 -2.79 4.03
C TRP A 6 16.03 -4.01 3.13
N ILE A 7 15.00 -4.30 2.36
CA ILE A 7 14.95 -5.38 1.40
C ILE A 7 14.50 -4.80 0.07
N ASP A 8 14.80 -5.50 -1.03
CA ASP A 8 14.15 -5.26 -2.30
C ASP A 8 12.71 -5.81 -2.24
N PRO A 9 11.67 -4.94 -2.17
CA PRO A 9 10.29 -5.39 -2.01
C PRO A 9 9.78 -6.11 -3.25
N TRP A 10 10.27 -5.76 -4.45
CA TRP A 10 9.86 -6.40 -5.68
C TRP A 10 10.37 -7.84 -5.75
N SER A 11 11.65 -8.03 -5.43
CA SER A 11 12.24 -9.37 -5.37
C SER A 11 11.57 -10.24 -4.31
N LEU A 12 11.28 -9.70 -3.12
CA LEU A 12 10.57 -10.45 -2.08
C LEU A 12 9.15 -10.83 -2.53
N LEU A 13 8.37 -9.88 -3.06
CA LEU A 13 7.02 -10.13 -3.54
C LEU A 13 6.99 -11.20 -4.63
N ARG A 14 7.93 -11.12 -5.58
CA ARG A 14 8.08 -12.11 -6.64
C ARG A 14 8.42 -13.49 -6.08
N ALA A 15 9.31 -13.57 -5.10
CA ALA A 15 9.67 -14.83 -4.44
C ALA A 15 8.47 -15.47 -3.73
N PHE A 16 7.68 -14.69 -2.98
CA PHE A 16 6.44 -15.18 -2.36
C PHE A 16 5.43 -15.67 -3.41
N LYS A 17 5.19 -14.89 -4.46
CA LYS A 17 4.28 -15.30 -5.54
C LYS A 17 4.72 -16.61 -6.18
N GLN A 18 6.00 -16.75 -6.51
CA GLN A 18 6.54 -17.98 -7.10
C GLN A 18 6.41 -19.17 -6.16
N LYS A 19 6.70 -18.98 -4.87
CA LYS A 19 6.56 -20.06 -3.88
C LYS A 19 5.10 -20.51 -3.75
N ASN A 20 4.16 -19.58 -3.68
CA ASN A 20 2.73 -19.89 -3.62
C ASN A 20 2.27 -20.68 -4.85
N ILE A 21 2.67 -20.26 -6.06
CA ILE A 21 2.37 -21.00 -7.29
C ILE A 21 2.94 -22.42 -7.24
N SER A 22 4.19 -22.59 -6.78
CA SER A 22 4.81 -23.92 -6.64
C SER A 22 4.11 -24.83 -5.63
N LEU A 23 3.36 -24.25 -4.68
CA LEU A 23 2.55 -24.96 -3.69
C LEU A 23 1.09 -25.15 -4.14
N GLY A 24 0.74 -24.77 -5.37
CA GLY A 24 -0.58 -25.00 -5.96
C GLY A 24 -1.57 -23.83 -5.84
N THR A 25 -1.16 -22.67 -5.34
CA THR A 25 -2.01 -21.47 -5.31
C THR A 25 -2.32 -21.01 -6.74
N LYS A 26 -3.62 -20.85 -7.04
CA LYS A 26 -4.10 -20.29 -8.31
C LYS A 26 -4.21 -18.77 -8.20
N TYR A 27 -3.64 -18.06 -9.17
CA TYR A 27 -3.74 -16.61 -9.27
C TYR A 27 -4.74 -16.25 -10.38
N VAL A 28 -5.70 -15.39 -10.05
CA VAL A 28 -6.63 -14.79 -11.01
C VAL A 28 -6.27 -13.32 -11.15
N HIS A 29 -6.19 -12.85 -12.38
CA HIS A 29 -5.92 -11.45 -12.70
C HIS A 29 -7.20 -10.78 -13.16
N GLY A 30 -7.77 -9.93 -12.30
CA GLY A 30 -8.99 -9.19 -12.56
C GLY A 30 -9.34 -8.28 -11.39
N GLU A 31 -10.45 -7.57 -11.51
CA GLU A 31 -10.97 -6.65 -10.51
C GLU A 31 -12.19 -7.28 -9.84
N LEU A 32 -12.23 -7.31 -8.51
CA LEU A 32 -13.43 -7.68 -7.77
C LEU A 32 -14.43 -6.53 -7.84
N ILE A 33 -15.57 -6.76 -8.48
CA ILE A 33 -16.58 -5.72 -8.72
C ILE A 33 -17.85 -5.91 -7.89
N ASN A 34 -18.10 -7.11 -7.36
CA ASN A 34 -19.24 -7.39 -6.51
C ASN A 34 -19.03 -8.67 -5.68
N PHE A 35 -19.84 -8.85 -4.64
CA PHE A 35 -20.06 -10.12 -3.98
C PHE A 35 -21.51 -10.60 -4.15
N GLU A 36 -21.68 -11.89 -4.35
CA GLU A 36 -22.98 -12.55 -4.23
C GLU A 36 -23.18 -13.07 -2.80
N PHE A 37 -24.42 -13.01 -2.33
CA PHE A 37 -24.79 -13.38 -0.96
C PHE A 37 -25.71 -14.61 -0.98
N LEU A 38 -25.46 -15.54 -0.07
CA LEU A 38 -26.40 -16.63 0.20
C LEU A 38 -27.70 -16.04 0.75
N THR A 39 -28.79 -16.25 0.03
CA THR A 39 -30.13 -15.99 0.57
C THR A 39 -30.51 -17.17 1.46
N LYS A 40 -30.52 -16.97 2.80
CA LYS A 40 -31.20 -17.92 3.68
C LYS A 40 -32.68 -17.92 3.32
N GLN A 41 -33.22 -19.03 2.83
CA GLN A 41 -34.65 -19.27 2.92
C GLN A 41 -35.01 -19.50 4.39
N ASP A 42 -35.95 -18.68 4.87
CA ASP A 42 -36.70 -18.74 6.13
C ASP A 42 -36.31 -19.83 7.13
N HIS A 43 -35.58 -19.46 8.18
CA HIS A 43 -35.80 -20.00 9.52
C HIS A 43 -35.49 -18.95 10.59
N GLY A 44 -36.55 -18.31 11.09
CA GLY A 44 -36.54 -17.56 12.36
C GLY A 44 -36.19 -16.07 12.23
N ALA A 45 -37.13 -15.22 12.65
CA ALA A 45 -36.97 -13.78 12.74
C ALA A 45 -35.74 -13.41 13.61
N GLY A 46 -34.80 -12.69 13.00
CA GLY A 46 -33.72 -11.99 13.72
C GLY A 46 -32.33 -12.12 13.12
N ASP A 47 -32.08 -13.08 12.22
CA ASP A 47 -30.71 -13.41 11.80
C ASP A 47 -30.51 -13.30 10.28
N ARG A 48 -30.54 -12.07 9.76
CA ARG A 48 -30.05 -11.77 8.40
C ARG A 48 -28.52 -11.80 8.40
N ASN A 49 -27.96 -12.97 8.67
CA ASN A 49 -26.55 -13.26 8.44
C ASN A 49 -26.30 -13.18 6.92
N LEU A 50 -26.01 -11.98 6.41
CA LEU A 50 -25.56 -11.73 5.04
C LEU A 50 -24.23 -12.47 4.84
N ARG A 51 -24.34 -13.71 4.38
CA ARG A 51 -23.19 -14.57 4.17
C ARG A 51 -22.76 -14.47 2.71
N LEU A 52 -21.52 -14.06 2.49
CA LEU A 52 -20.90 -14.07 1.17
C LEU A 52 -20.84 -15.50 0.62
N ASP A 53 -21.20 -15.68 -0.65
CA ASP A 53 -21.14 -16.95 -1.39
C ASP A 53 -19.98 -16.95 -2.40
N SER A 54 -19.88 -15.86 -3.16
CA SER A 54 -18.94 -15.74 -4.26
C SER A 54 -18.57 -14.28 -4.54
N GLY A 55 -17.45 -14.09 -5.24
CA GLY A 55 -17.01 -12.80 -5.74
C GLY A 55 -17.10 -12.76 -7.26
N VAL A 56 -17.59 -11.65 -7.79
CA VAL A 56 -17.65 -11.39 -9.24
C VAL A 56 -16.38 -10.65 -9.65
N ILE A 57 -15.58 -11.30 -10.50
CA ILE A 57 -14.30 -10.80 -10.97
C ILE A 57 -14.42 -10.39 -12.43
N ARG A 58 -14.12 -9.13 -12.73
CA ARG A 58 -14.00 -8.61 -14.09
C ARG A 58 -12.58 -8.78 -14.61
N ALA A 59 -12.42 -9.55 -15.67
CA ALA A 59 -11.15 -9.73 -16.35
C ALA A 59 -10.81 -8.52 -17.24
N LYS A 60 -9.57 -8.46 -17.73
CA LYS A 60 -9.07 -7.36 -18.56
C LYS A 60 -9.81 -7.19 -19.89
N ASP A 61 -10.40 -8.26 -20.42
CA ASP A 61 -11.18 -8.26 -21.65
C ASP A 61 -12.64 -7.83 -21.43
N GLY A 62 -13.00 -7.49 -20.19
CA GLY A 62 -14.36 -7.10 -19.79
C GLY A 62 -15.28 -8.27 -19.47
N SER A 63 -14.82 -9.53 -19.61
CA SER A 63 -15.60 -10.69 -19.18
C SER A 63 -15.71 -10.75 -17.66
N GLU A 64 -16.84 -11.24 -17.16
CA GLU A 64 -17.11 -11.39 -15.73
C GLU A 64 -17.16 -12.88 -15.36
N HIS A 65 -16.50 -13.20 -14.25
CA HIS A 65 -16.39 -14.56 -13.75
C HIS A 65 -16.74 -14.62 -12.28
N GLU A 66 -17.59 -15.57 -11.91
CA GLU A 66 -17.94 -15.85 -10.52
C GLU A 66 -16.93 -16.82 -9.89
N ILE A 67 -16.41 -16.48 -8.70
CA ILE A 67 -15.55 -17.37 -7.90
C ILE A 67 -16.19 -17.61 -6.54
N ARG A 68 -16.64 -18.83 -6.31
CA ARG A 68 -17.18 -19.28 -5.02
C ARG A 68 -16.10 -19.54 -4.00
N PHE A 69 -16.39 -19.24 -2.75
CA PHE A 69 -15.46 -19.46 -1.63
C PHE A 69 -16.21 -19.78 -0.33
N CYS A 70 -15.51 -20.42 0.61
CA CYS A 70 -16.03 -20.60 1.97
C CYS A 70 -15.58 -19.46 2.90
N VAL A 71 -14.41 -18.88 2.61
CA VAL A 71 -13.78 -17.80 3.36
C VAL A 71 -13.13 -16.86 2.35
N VAL A 72 -13.29 -15.56 2.57
CA VAL A 72 -12.57 -14.50 1.86
C VAL A 72 -11.74 -13.72 2.86
N VAL A 73 -10.53 -13.33 2.45
CA VAL A 73 -9.64 -12.48 3.24
C VAL A 73 -9.38 -11.20 2.45
N ASN A 74 -9.75 -10.06 3.02
CA ASN A 74 -9.52 -8.76 2.38
C ASN A 74 -8.05 -8.34 2.57
N CYS A 75 -7.28 -8.42 1.48
CA CYS A 75 -5.88 -8.00 1.40
C CYS A 75 -5.68 -6.86 0.39
N ALA A 76 -6.70 -6.00 0.19
CA ALA A 76 -6.71 -5.00 -0.87
C ALA A 76 -5.95 -3.69 -0.57
N GLY A 77 -5.11 -3.67 0.47
CA GLY A 77 -4.25 -2.52 0.79
C GLY A 77 -5.08 -1.24 0.99
N PRO A 78 -4.75 -0.12 0.31
CA PRO A 78 -5.49 1.14 0.46
C PRO A 78 -6.94 1.08 -0.05
N TRP A 79 -7.30 0.06 -0.84
CA TRP A 79 -8.67 -0.18 -1.36
C TRP A 79 -9.45 -1.17 -0.48
N ALA A 80 -8.96 -1.48 0.72
CA ALA A 80 -9.63 -2.43 1.60
C ALA A 80 -11.03 -1.95 2.02
N ALA A 81 -11.23 -0.64 2.18
CA ALA A 81 -12.54 -0.08 2.48
C ALA A 81 -13.54 -0.30 1.34
N ASP A 82 -13.13 -0.05 0.08
CA ASP A 82 -13.96 -0.28 -1.10
C ASP A 82 -14.40 -1.76 -1.19
N VAL A 83 -13.48 -2.70 -0.93
CA VAL A 83 -13.83 -4.13 -0.91
C VAL A 83 -14.76 -4.49 0.25
N ALA A 84 -14.62 -3.84 1.41
CA ALA A 84 -15.52 -4.03 2.54
C ALA A 84 -16.93 -3.49 2.23
N GLU A 85 -17.02 -2.37 1.52
CA GLU A 85 -18.26 -1.77 1.05
C GLU A 85 -19.01 -2.72 0.08
N LEU A 86 -18.30 -3.38 -0.85
CA LEU A 86 -18.89 -4.43 -1.71
C LEU A 86 -19.51 -5.57 -0.88
N ALA A 87 -18.97 -5.84 0.31
CA ALA A 87 -19.50 -6.82 1.26
C ALA A 87 -20.59 -6.25 2.19
N LYS A 88 -21.07 -5.02 1.93
CA LYS A 88 -22.07 -4.26 2.72
C LYS A 88 -21.62 -3.88 4.13
N ILE A 89 -20.32 -3.88 4.40
CA ILE A 89 -19.75 -3.37 5.65
C ILE A 89 -19.75 -1.84 5.58
N GLY A 90 -20.28 -1.17 6.60
CA GLY A 90 -20.31 0.30 6.70
C GLY A 90 -21.50 0.98 6.02
N LEU A 91 -22.47 0.21 5.49
CA LEU A 91 -23.57 0.75 4.66
C LEU A 91 -24.97 0.63 5.27
N GLY A 92 -25.14 0.01 6.45
CA GLY A 92 -26.45 -0.30 7.03
C GLY A 92 -26.60 0.14 8.48
N ASP A 93 -27.81 -0.06 9.03
CA ASP A 93 -28.19 0.31 10.40
C ASP A 93 -28.00 -0.84 11.43
N GLU A 94 -27.40 -1.97 11.02
CA GLU A 94 -27.32 -3.22 11.81
C GLU A 94 -25.86 -3.65 12.14
N GLU A 95 -25.48 -4.92 11.98
CA GLU A 95 -24.11 -5.35 12.26
C GLU A 95 -23.10 -4.73 11.27
N LEU A 96 -21.88 -4.44 11.77
CA LEU A 96 -20.81 -3.84 10.96
C LEU A 96 -21.21 -2.51 10.29
N VAL A 97 -21.98 -1.67 11.00
CA VAL A 97 -22.40 -0.31 10.56
C VAL A 97 -21.27 0.65 10.24
N PHE A 98 -20.06 0.42 10.76
CA PHE A 98 -18.96 1.35 10.57
C PHE A 98 -18.13 0.97 9.33
N PRO A 99 -17.80 1.94 8.46
CA PRO A 99 -16.89 1.68 7.36
C PRO A 99 -15.53 1.22 7.89
N LEU A 100 -14.84 0.39 7.11
CA LEU A 100 -13.48 0.01 7.43
C LEU A 100 -12.60 1.27 7.41
N PRO A 101 -11.90 1.63 8.51
CA PRO A 101 -11.19 2.90 8.62
C PRO A 101 -9.84 2.85 7.91
N VAL A 102 -9.87 2.64 6.60
CA VAL A 102 -8.72 2.56 5.71
C VAL A 102 -8.96 3.49 4.53
N GLU A 103 -8.03 4.40 4.29
CA GLU A 103 -8.09 5.34 3.17
C GLU A 103 -6.74 5.38 2.43
N PRO A 104 -6.73 5.63 1.11
CA PRO A 104 -5.50 5.79 0.36
C PRO A 104 -4.79 7.08 0.77
N ARG A 105 -3.45 7.04 0.72
CA ARG A 105 -2.61 8.20 0.97
C ARG A 105 -1.38 8.14 0.07
N LYS A 106 -1.08 9.23 -0.64
CA LYS A 106 0.01 9.30 -1.62
C LYS A 106 1.29 9.85 -0.99
N ARG A 107 2.37 9.08 -1.06
CA ARG A 107 3.70 9.42 -0.49
C ARG A 107 4.73 9.50 -1.61
N PHE A 108 5.61 10.49 -1.54
CA PHE A 108 6.67 10.71 -2.52
C PHE A 108 7.97 10.04 -2.07
N VAL A 109 8.67 9.44 -3.03
CA VAL A 109 9.97 8.81 -2.82
C VAL A 109 10.92 9.39 -3.86
N TYR A 110 12.03 9.95 -3.40
CA TYR A 110 13.00 10.62 -4.24
C TYR A 110 14.29 9.81 -4.28
N VAL A 111 14.90 9.76 -5.47
CA VAL A 111 16.26 9.25 -5.64
C VAL A 111 17.17 10.46 -5.84
N VAL A 112 18.15 10.60 -4.95
CA VAL A 112 19.08 11.73 -4.97
C VAL A 112 20.50 11.23 -5.18
N HIS A 113 21.30 12.00 -5.90
CA HIS A 113 22.71 11.69 -6.14
C HIS A 113 23.59 12.59 -5.26
N CYS A 114 24.38 11.96 -4.40
CA CYS A 114 25.32 12.59 -3.48
C CYS A 114 26.64 11.80 -3.48
N PRO A 115 27.55 12.04 -4.45
CA PRO A 115 28.85 11.36 -4.54
C PRO A 115 29.71 11.54 -3.29
N GLN A 116 29.58 12.67 -2.60
CA GLN A 116 30.31 13.00 -1.39
C GLN A 116 29.58 12.57 -0.11
N GLY A 117 28.44 11.88 -0.26
CA GLY A 117 27.65 11.39 0.85
C GLY A 117 28.30 10.18 1.55
N PRO A 118 27.84 9.83 2.76
CA PRO A 118 28.38 8.71 3.51
C PRO A 118 28.22 7.37 2.77
N MET A 119 29.32 6.63 2.58
CA MET A 119 29.33 5.37 1.83
C MET A 119 28.84 4.17 2.66
N LEU A 120 29.70 3.18 2.92
CA LEU A 120 29.31 1.82 3.34
C LEU A 120 28.60 1.76 4.69
N ASP A 121 29.01 2.58 5.64
CA ASP A 121 28.49 2.57 7.02
C ASP A 121 27.25 3.45 7.21
N PHE A 122 26.63 3.93 6.12
CA PHE A 122 25.41 4.71 6.20
C PHE A 122 24.19 3.84 6.55
N PRO A 123 23.57 4.00 7.73
CA PRO A 123 22.39 3.24 8.10
C PRO A 123 21.15 3.77 7.37
N PHE A 124 20.08 2.96 7.34
CA PHE A 124 18.75 3.50 7.09
C PHE A 124 18.44 4.47 8.23
N THR A 125 18.43 5.77 7.91
CA THR A 125 18.22 6.82 8.90
C THR A 125 16.76 7.28 8.84
N VAL A 126 16.11 7.35 10.00
CA VAL A 126 14.77 7.93 10.18
C VAL A 126 14.88 9.04 11.22
N ASP A 127 14.41 10.22 10.88
CA ASP A 127 14.41 11.42 11.72
C ASP A 127 13.04 11.63 12.38
N GLN A 128 13.02 12.37 13.49
CA GLN A 128 11.78 12.67 14.22
C GLN A 128 10.81 13.55 13.40
N SER A 129 11.29 14.27 12.39
CA SER A 129 10.46 15.00 11.43
C SER A 129 9.71 14.11 10.43
N GLY A 130 9.90 12.78 10.48
CA GLY A 130 9.36 11.84 9.50
C GLY A 130 10.21 11.73 8.23
N LEU A 131 11.31 12.49 8.13
CA LEU A 131 12.30 12.32 7.08
C LEU A 131 12.98 10.96 7.23
N TYR A 132 13.16 10.28 6.11
CA TYR A 132 13.96 9.07 6.05
C TYR A 132 14.91 9.10 4.86
N VAL A 133 16.05 8.44 5.00
CA VAL A 133 17.04 8.30 3.94
C VAL A 133 17.81 7.00 4.09
N ARG A 134 18.02 6.32 2.98
CA ARG A 134 18.86 5.13 2.90
C ARG A 134 19.71 5.18 1.63
N ARG A 135 20.86 4.50 1.68
CA ARG A 135 21.69 4.33 0.49
C ARG A 135 21.03 3.40 -0.52
N GLU A 136 21.27 3.68 -1.80
CA GLU A 136 20.90 2.82 -2.93
C GLU A 136 22.17 2.47 -3.73
N GLY A 137 22.63 1.22 -3.61
CA GLY A 137 23.86 0.76 -4.25
C GLY A 137 25.16 1.40 -3.71
N TYR A 138 26.15 1.53 -4.59
CA TYR A 138 27.49 2.08 -4.29
C TYR A 138 27.81 3.38 -5.04
N GLY A 139 26.95 3.81 -5.97
CA GLY A 139 27.18 4.95 -6.85
C GLY A 139 26.86 6.32 -6.24
N GLY A 140 26.84 6.44 -4.91
CA GLY A 140 26.44 7.69 -4.25
C GLY A 140 24.96 8.04 -4.46
N HIS A 141 24.09 7.07 -4.72
CA HIS A 141 22.64 7.29 -4.78
C HIS A 141 21.98 7.00 -3.44
N TYR A 142 20.92 7.73 -3.14
CA TYR A 142 20.14 7.57 -1.92
C TYR A 142 18.66 7.66 -2.25
N ILE A 143 17.87 6.90 -1.50
CA ILE A 143 16.42 6.99 -1.52
C ILE A 143 15.99 7.69 -0.25
N CYS A 144 15.23 8.77 -0.41
CA CYS A 144 14.71 9.55 0.70
C CYS A 144 13.25 9.93 0.49
N GLY A 145 12.59 10.30 1.58
CA GLY A 145 11.23 10.79 1.58
C GLY A 145 10.86 11.33 2.95
N LYS A 146 9.70 11.97 3.03
CA LYS A 146 9.10 12.48 4.26
C LYS A 146 7.60 12.39 4.10
N SER A 147 6.90 11.98 5.15
CA SER A 147 5.44 12.03 5.16
C SER A 147 4.98 13.50 5.19
N PRO A 148 4.08 13.93 4.28
CA PRO A 148 3.43 15.23 4.39
C PRO A 148 2.68 15.39 5.72
N SER A 149 2.41 16.63 6.13
CA SER A 149 1.48 16.87 7.24
C SER A 149 0.04 16.53 6.80
N GLU A 150 -0.87 16.43 7.77
CA GLU A 150 -2.28 16.14 7.50
C GLU A 150 -2.92 17.21 6.58
N GLU A 151 -2.53 18.47 6.74
CA GLU A 151 -2.99 19.60 5.92
C GLU A 151 -2.38 19.65 4.52
N GLN A 152 -1.28 18.91 4.30
CA GLN A 152 -0.53 18.85 3.05
C GLN A 152 -0.69 17.50 2.33
N GLU A 153 -1.63 16.65 2.76
CA GLU A 153 -1.87 15.36 2.13
C GLU A 153 -2.23 15.55 0.64
N PRO A 154 -1.45 14.97 -0.29
CA PRO A 154 -1.62 15.25 -1.71
C PRO A 154 -2.74 14.41 -2.32
N ASP A 155 -3.28 14.88 -3.45
CA ASP A 155 -4.34 14.18 -4.18
C ASP A 155 -3.90 12.76 -4.59
N ILE A 156 -4.73 11.78 -4.26
CA ILE A 156 -4.53 10.36 -4.50
C ILE A 156 -4.95 9.92 -5.91
N ALA A 157 -5.59 10.79 -6.70
CA ALA A 157 -6.13 10.47 -8.02
C ALA A 157 -5.04 10.19 -9.08
N ASN A 158 -3.80 10.63 -8.84
CA ASN A 158 -2.66 10.40 -9.72
C ASN A 158 -1.41 10.01 -8.92
N PHE A 159 -0.40 9.51 -9.63
CA PHE A 159 0.91 9.17 -9.07
C PHE A 159 2.00 10.17 -9.45
N GLU A 160 1.62 11.39 -9.84
CA GLU A 160 2.60 12.44 -10.12
C GLU A 160 3.33 12.82 -8.84
N VAL A 161 4.66 12.96 -8.97
CA VAL A 161 5.56 13.30 -7.87
C VAL A 161 5.67 14.81 -7.78
N ASP A 162 5.47 15.35 -6.58
CA ASP A 162 5.69 16.76 -6.28
C ASP A 162 7.18 17.00 -6.02
N TYR A 163 7.87 17.68 -6.93
CA TYR A 163 9.28 18.02 -6.74
C TYR A 163 9.48 19.28 -5.90
N ASP A 164 8.47 20.15 -5.77
CA ASP A 164 8.54 21.33 -4.91
C ASP A 164 8.56 20.90 -3.44
N PHE A 165 7.82 19.84 -3.08
CA PHE A 165 7.92 19.22 -1.75
C PHE A 165 9.34 18.71 -1.43
N TYR A 166 10.08 18.22 -2.43
CA TYR A 166 11.49 17.88 -2.22
C TYR A 166 12.33 19.11 -1.90
N ASP A 167 12.20 20.15 -2.73
CA ASP A 167 13.00 21.37 -2.66
C ASP A 167 12.75 22.19 -1.38
N GLU A 168 11.49 22.28 -0.96
CA GLU A 168 11.05 23.16 0.12
C GLU A 168 11.08 22.47 1.49
N GLU A 169 10.77 21.17 1.56
CA GLU A 169 10.60 20.46 2.83
C GLU A 169 11.70 19.42 3.08
N LEU A 170 11.97 18.55 2.11
CA LEU A 170 12.84 17.40 2.29
C LEU A 170 14.33 17.78 2.26
N TRP A 171 14.77 18.44 1.18
CA TRP A 171 16.17 18.80 0.96
C TRP A 171 16.73 19.69 2.08
N PRO A 172 16.06 20.76 2.54
CA PRO A 172 16.58 21.60 3.63
C PRO A 172 16.75 20.81 4.93
N SER A 173 15.84 19.88 5.21
CA SER A 173 15.90 19.00 6.39
C SER A 173 17.04 17.98 6.27
N LEU A 174 17.20 17.37 5.10
CA LEU A 174 18.26 16.42 4.80
C LEU A 174 19.65 17.07 4.89
N ALA A 175 19.82 18.22 4.24
CA ALA A 175 21.06 18.98 4.22
C ALA A 175 21.46 19.49 5.61
N ARG A 176 20.49 19.93 6.43
CA ARG A 176 20.74 20.32 7.83
C ARG A 176 21.22 19.13 8.67
N ARG A 177 20.66 17.95 8.46
CA ARG A 177 21.01 16.74 9.22
C ARG A 177 22.33 16.13 8.76
N ILE A 178 22.57 16.11 7.46
CA ILE A 178 23.72 15.51 6.78
C ILE A 178 24.28 16.51 5.77
N PRO A 179 25.24 17.36 6.16
CA PRO A 179 25.74 18.47 5.33
C PRO A 179 26.29 18.09 3.94
N ALA A 180 26.64 16.82 3.72
CA ALA A 180 27.07 16.31 2.42
C ALA A 180 25.99 16.48 1.33
N PHE A 181 24.70 16.50 1.71
CA PHE A 181 23.57 16.64 0.77
C PHE A 181 23.30 18.09 0.33
N ASN A 182 24.08 19.07 0.78
CA ASN A 182 23.93 20.47 0.34
C ASN A 182 23.97 20.64 -1.19
N ASN A 183 24.75 19.80 -1.88
CA ASN A 183 24.89 19.85 -3.35
C ASN A 183 24.06 18.78 -4.08
N SER A 184 23.07 18.20 -3.39
CA SER A 184 22.20 17.13 -3.92
C SER A 184 20.81 17.63 -4.29
N LYS A 185 20.70 18.93 -4.59
CA LYS A 185 19.52 19.50 -5.21
C LYS A 185 19.46 19.07 -6.68
#